data_AF-E2BF70-F1
#
_entry.id   AF-E2BF70-F1
#
_cell.length_a   1.000
_cell.length_b   1.000
_cell.length_c   1.000
_cell.angle_alpha   90.00
_cell.angle_beta   90.00
_cell.angle_gamma   90.00
#
_symmetry.space_group_name_H-M   'P 1'
#
loop_
_entity.id
_entity.type
_entity.pdbx_description
1 polymer ?
#
loop_
_entity_poly.entity_id
_entity_poly.type
_entity_poly.pdbx_seq_one_letter_code
_entity_poly.pdbx_strand_id
1 'polypeptide(L)'
;MIFDPLTEDATVEGLFRRTGRRELRRHILNSLKKGHKPRFEKSNRSALECAAALQIFLSRLKKPIMPQHVQELILADNPGVEVQVIAQDALGLIKQDVGGRHGELLIDVLDLLRHLTLSGPPSECSELRGSPLPIALLPVFFNLSSGDLIKWKQVAARFSELITEAAKQLHRNEQRAMYTETTLNLAMSVEDVRNLSEKQSDSIEIYLY
;
A
#
# COMPACT_ATOMS: atom_id res chain seq x y z
N MET A 1 -6.68 -7.01 -8.21
CA MET A 1 -7.47 -5.80 -7.88
C MET A 1 -7.41 -4.84 -9.07
N ILE A 2 -7.83 -3.57 -8.95
CA ILE A 2 -7.68 -2.54 -9.99
C ILE A 2 -6.27 -1.94 -10.04
N PHE A 3 -5.36 -2.45 -9.21
CA PHE A 3 -4.01 -1.90 -9.06
C PHE A 3 -3.11 -2.29 -10.24
N ASP A 4 -3.30 -3.46 -10.85
CA ASP A 4 -2.45 -3.95 -11.95
C ASP A 4 -2.43 -2.97 -13.15
N PRO A 5 -3.58 -2.46 -13.66
CA PRO A 5 -3.55 -1.45 -14.71
C PRO A 5 -2.89 -0.13 -14.30
N LEU A 6 -2.93 0.22 -13.00
CA LEU A 6 -2.30 1.45 -12.50
C LEU A 6 -0.80 1.29 -12.32
N THR A 7 -0.33 0.11 -11.94
CA THR A 7 1.10 -0.18 -11.84
C THR A 7 1.75 -0.38 -13.21
N GLU A 8 1.04 -1.04 -14.16
CA GLU A 8 1.47 -1.23 -15.55
C GLU A 8 1.58 0.12 -16.30
N ASP A 9 0.63 1.04 -16.10
CA ASP A 9 0.55 2.34 -16.79
C ASP A 9 0.95 3.53 -15.86
N ALA A 10 1.88 3.32 -14.92
CA ALA A 10 2.25 4.32 -13.90
C ALA A 10 2.82 5.64 -14.48
N THR A 11 3.31 5.62 -15.72
CA THR A 11 3.87 6.77 -16.42
C THR A 11 2.82 7.65 -17.10
N VAL A 12 1.54 7.26 -17.07
CA VAL A 12 0.46 8.05 -17.68
C VAL A 12 0.29 9.38 -16.96
N GLU A 13 0.35 10.47 -17.72
CA GLU A 13 0.15 11.82 -17.18
C GLU A 13 -1.29 12.07 -16.70
N GLY A 14 -1.39 12.62 -15.49
CA GLY A 14 -2.62 13.09 -14.88
C GLY A 14 -3.40 12.01 -14.13
N LEU A 15 -2.76 10.90 -13.74
CA LEU A 15 -3.36 9.94 -12.80
C LEU A 15 -3.89 10.68 -11.55
N PHE A 16 -5.10 10.32 -11.12
CA PHE A 16 -5.84 10.94 -10.00
C PHE A 16 -6.17 12.44 -10.13
N ARG A 17 -5.81 13.08 -11.24
CA ARG A 17 -6.17 14.47 -11.56
C ARG A 17 -7.15 14.56 -12.72
N ARG A 18 -6.99 13.69 -13.72
CA ARG A 18 -7.86 13.60 -14.90
C ARG A 18 -8.89 12.50 -14.70
N THR A 19 -10.10 12.73 -15.21
CA THR A 19 -11.24 11.84 -14.95
C THR A 19 -11.37 10.67 -15.93
N GLY A 20 -10.72 10.75 -17.11
CA GLY A 20 -10.90 9.78 -18.19
C GLY A 20 -12.35 9.68 -18.73
N ARG A 21 -12.62 8.62 -19.50
CA ARG A 21 -13.93 8.28 -20.08
C ARG A 21 -14.96 7.93 -19.00
N ARG A 22 -16.07 8.67 -19.01
CA ARG A 22 -17.13 8.57 -17.99
C ARG A 22 -17.77 7.18 -17.90
N GLU A 23 -18.03 6.55 -19.05
CA GLU A 23 -18.73 5.25 -19.11
C GLU A 23 -17.87 4.12 -18.53
N LEU A 24 -16.61 4.04 -18.97
CA LEU A 24 -15.65 3.07 -18.46
C LEU A 24 -15.38 3.30 -16.97
N ARG A 25 -15.17 4.55 -16.54
CA ARG A 25 -15.03 4.89 -15.11
C ARG A 25 -16.23 4.41 -14.28
N ARG A 26 -17.46 4.56 -14.79
CA ARG A 26 -18.68 4.10 -14.11
C ARG A 26 -18.74 2.58 -14.03
N HIS A 27 -18.40 1.87 -15.12
CA HIS A 27 -18.33 0.42 -15.13
C HIS A 27 -17.32 -0.12 -14.09
N ILE A 28 -16.14 0.50 -14.05
CA ILE A 28 -15.08 0.18 -13.09
C ILE A 28 -15.56 0.40 -11.65
N LEU A 29 -16.11 1.58 -11.36
CA LEU A 29 -16.61 1.91 -10.02
C LEU A 29 -17.70 0.93 -9.55
N ASN A 30 -18.59 0.50 -10.45
CA ASN A 30 -19.61 -0.48 -10.13
C ASN A 30 -19.03 -1.87 -9.81
N SER A 31 -17.92 -2.24 -10.47
CA SER A 31 -17.21 -3.48 -10.15
C SER A 31 -16.52 -3.41 -8.79
N LEU A 32 -15.84 -2.29 -8.49
CA LEU A 32 -15.20 -2.05 -7.19
C LEU A 32 -16.20 -2.14 -6.03
N LYS A 33 -17.38 -1.51 -6.17
CA LYS A 33 -18.45 -1.58 -5.16
C LYS A 33 -18.95 -2.99 -4.88
N LYS A 34 -18.84 -3.90 -5.86
CA LYS A 34 -19.20 -5.31 -5.72
C LYS A 34 -18.04 -6.17 -5.21
N GLY A 35 -16.85 -5.59 -4.99
CA GLY A 35 -15.64 -6.33 -4.67
C GLY A 35 -15.09 -7.13 -5.85
N HIS A 36 -15.53 -6.84 -7.08
CA HIS A 36 -15.11 -7.55 -8.28
C HIS A 36 -13.95 -6.85 -8.98
N LYS A 37 -13.04 -7.63 -9.57
CA LYS A 37 -12.02 -7.09 -10.49
C LYS A 37 -12.71 -6.62 -11.77
N PRO A 38 -12.62 -5.33 -12.15
CA PRO A 38 -13.21 -4.84 -13.38
C PRO A 38 -12.53 -5.51 -14.58
N ARG A 39 -13.32 -5.85 -15.60
CA ARG A 39 -12.82 -6.44 -16.85
C ARG A 39 -12.98 -5.43 -17.97
N PHE A 40 -11.89 -5.09 -18.62
CA PHE A 40 -11.86 -4.25 -19.82
C PHE A 40 -10.67 -4.68 -20.68
N GLU A 41 -10.74 -4.43 -21.98
CA GLU A 41 -9.68 -4.78 -22.91
C GLU A 41 -8.37 -4.06 -22.53
N LYS A 42 -7.25 -4.79 -22.48
CA LYS A 42 -5.92 -4.22 -22.17
C LYS A 42 -5.47 -3.14 -23.16
N SER A 43 -5.99 -3.16 -24.38
CA SER A 43 -5.76 -2.12 -25.40
C SER A 43 -6.30 -0.74 -25.00
N ASN A 44 -7.25 -0.70 -24.06
CA ASN A 44 -7.78 0.55 -23.54
C ASN A 44 -6.86 1.09 -22.45
N ARG A 45 -6.10 2.14 -22.78
CA ARG A 45 -5.46 3.06 -21.81
C ARG A 45 -6.52 3.52 -20.81
N SER A 46 -6.64 2.78 -19.73
CA SER A 46 -7.74 2.86 -18.76
C SER A 46 -7.26 3.29 -17.40
N ALA A 47 -5.96 3.57 -17.27
CA ALA A 47 -5.31 4.02 -16.04
C ALA A 47 -5.96 5.28 -15.48
N LEU A 48 -6.33 6.25 -16.33
CA LEU A 48 -7.03 7.46 -15.89
C LEU A 48 -8.41 7.14 -15.30
N GLU A 49 -9.18 6.28 -15.96
CA GLU A 49 -10.49 5.84 -15.50
C GLU A 49 -10.38 4.99 -14.22
N CYS A 50 -9.34 4.16 -14.11
CA CYS A 50 -9.03 3.38 -12.92
C CYS A 50 -8.68 4.28 -11.74
N ALA A 51 -7.77 5.24 -11.94
CA ALA A 51 -7.34 6.19 -10.92
C ALA A 51 -8.53 7.02 -10.43
N ALA A 52 -9.32 7.58 -11.36
CA ALA A 52 -10.51 8.35 -11.02
C ALA A 52 -11.60 7.49 -10.35
N ALA A 53 -11.81 6.25 -10.78
CA ALA A 53 -12.77 5.35 -10.13
C ALA A 53 -12.32 4.97 -8.72
N LEU A 54 -11.02 4.70 -8.51
CA LEU A 54 -10.45 4.41 -7.19
C LEU A 54 -10.60 5.63 -6.27
N GLN A 55 -10.28 6.83 -6.74
CA GLN A 55 -10.46 8.08 -6.00
C GLN A 55 -11.92 8.27 -5.54
N ILE A 56 -12.88 8.05 -6.44
CA ILE A 56 -14.31 8.12 -6.14
C ILE A 56 -14.75 7.02 -5.18
N PHE A 57 -14.19 5.82 -5.30
CA PHE A 57 -14.49 4.70 -4.42
C PHE A 57 -14.03 4.98 -2.98
N LEU A 58 -12.77 5.39 -2.81
CA LEU A 58 -12.16 5.69 -1.51
C LEU A 58 -12.87 6.85 -0.81
N SER A 59 -13.16 7.94 -1.52
CA SER A 59 -13.89 9.10 -0.97
C SER A 59 -15.34 8.82 -0.58
N ARG A 60 -15.91 7.68 -0.99
CA ARG A 60 -17.30 7.28 -0.72
C ARG A 60 -17.43 6.07 0.19
N LEU A 61 -16.34 5.64 0.80
CA LEU A 61 -16.39 4.59 1.82
C LEU A 61 -17.23 5.07 3.00
N LYS A 62 -18.00 4.15 3.61
CA LYS A 62 -18.82 4.47 4.80
C LYS A 62 -17.96 4.89 5.99
N LYS A 63 -16.78 4.28 6.11
CA LYS A 63 -15.71 4.69 7.02
C LYS A 63 -14.58 5.27 6.16
N PRO A 64 -14.05 6.46 6.46
CA PRO A 64 -12.92 7.02 5.73
C PRO A 64 -11.76 6.03 5.65
N ILE A 65 -11.03 6.01 4.53
CA ILE A 65 -9.90 5.09 4.35
C ILE A 65 -8.80 5.33 5.40
N MET A 66 -8.64 6.58 5.84
CA MET A 66 -7.72 6.94 6.91
C MET A 66 -8.48 7.00 8.26
N PRO A 67 -8.04 6.30 9.31
CA PRO A 67 -8.64 6.38 10.63
C PRO A 67 -8.59 7.79 11.22
N GLN A 68 -9.54 8.14 12.08
CA GLN A 68 -9.65 9.47 12.66
C GLN A 68 -8.38 9.88 13.43
N HIS A 69 -7.86 9.02 14.32
CA HIS A 69 -6.64 9.33 15.09
C HIS A 69 -5.42 9.59 14.17
N VAL A 70 -5.34 8.86 13.06
CA VAL A 70 -4.27 9.05 12.07
C VAL A 70 -4.44 10.39 11.35
N GLN A 71 -5.68 10.76 11.00
CA GLN A 71 -5.96 12.08 10.43
C GLN A 71 -5.59 13.21 11.42
N GLU A 72 -5.99 13.09 12.68
CA GLU A 72 -5.68 14.07 13.73
C GLU A 72 -4.17 14.25 13.91
N LEU A 73 -3.41 13.15 13.97
CA LEU A 73 -1.95 13.19 14.06
C LEU A 73 -1.29 13.88 12.86
N ILE A 74 -1.71 13.52 11.64
CA ILE A 74 -1.14 14.09 10.41
C ILE A 74 -1.48 15.58 10.26
N LEU A 75 -2.69 15.97 10.66
CA LEU A 75 -3.18 17.35 10.57
C LEU A 75 -2.68 18.24 11.71
N ALA A 76 -2.33 17.72 12.89
CA ALA A 76 -1.86 18.51 14.03
C ALA A 76 -0.60 19.32 13.72
N ASP A 77 -0.34 20.41 14.44
CA ASP A 77 0.81 21.28 14.11
C ASP A 77 2.17 20.61 14.41
N ASN A 78 2.21 19.70 15.40
CA ASN A 78 3.38 18.89 15.78
C ASN A 78 4.71 19.70 15.82
N PRO A 79 4.80 20.77 16.63
CA PRO A 79 5.97 21.64 16.65
C PRO A 79 7.22 20.87 17.13
N GLY A 80 8.30 20.99 16.38
CA GLY A 80 9.60 20.36 16.72
C GLY A 80 9.65 18.84 16.51
N VAL A 81 8.62 18.23 15.91
CA VAL A 81 8.61 16.80 15.59
C VAL A 81 8.91 16.60 14.12
N GLU A 82 9.89 15.75 13.83
CA GLU A 82 10.27 15.41 12.47
C GLU A 82 9.15 14.69 11.71
N VAL A 83 9.03 15.00 10.43
CA VAL A 83 7.98 14.46 9.54
C VAL A 83 8.01 12.92 9.51
N GLN A 84 9.21 12.34 9.55
CA GLN A 84 9.41 10.89 9.58
C GLN A 84 8.86 10.25 10.86
N VAL A 85 9.04 10.88 12.02
CA VAL A 85 8.54 10.37 13.31
C VAL A 85 7.01 10.36 13.29
N ILE A 86 6.39 11.44 12.83
CA ILE A 86 4.93 11.53 12.68
C ILE A 86 4.40 10.43 11.74
N ALA A 87 5.08 10.18 10.63
CA ALA A 87 4.72 9.13 9.68
C ALA A 87 4.83 7.71 10.28
N GLN A 88 5.86 7.45 11.10
CA GLN A 88 6.03 6.18 11.79
C GLN A 88 4.96 5.95 12.85
N ASP A 89 4.63 6.97 13.63
CA ASP A 89 3.56 6.92 14.63
C ASP A 89 2.19 6.70 13.96
N ALA A 90 1.91 7.44 12.88
CA ALA A 90 0.71 7.26 12.07
C ALA A 90 0.59 5.83 11.53
N LEU A 91 1.69 5.25 11.05
CA LEU A 91 1.71 3.86 10.59
C LEU A 91 1.51 2.87 11.73
N GLY A 92 2.06 3.16 12.92
CA GLY A 92 1.81 2.39 14.14
C GLY A 92 0.32 2.36 14.51
N LEU A 93 -0.33 3.52 14.48
CA LEU A 93 -1.78 3.65 14.70
C LEU A 93 -2.59 2.91 13.65
N ILE A 94 -2.23 2.99 12.36
CA ILE A 94 -2.90 2.21 11.30
C ILE A 94 -2.89 0.72 11.62
N LYS A 95 -1.74 0.20 12.08
CA LYS A 95 -1.59 -1.22 12.41
C LYS A 95 -2.38 -1.65 13.64
N GLN A 96 -2.61 -0.75 14.58
CA GLN A 96 -3.36 -1.01 15.80
C GLN A 96 -4.87 -0.88 15.57
N ASP A 97 -5.29 0.19 14.90
CA ASP A 97 -6.69 0.60 14.81
C ASP A 97 -7.41 -0.04 13.61
N VAL A 98 -6.67 -0.56 12.62
CA VAL A 98 -7.24 -1.01 11.34
C VAL A 98 -6.97 -2.49 11.07
N GLY A 99 -7.94 -3.33 11.44
CA GLY A 99 -7.93 -4.75 11.14
C GLY A 99 -8.69 -5.14 9.86
N GLY A 100 -8.39 -6.35 9.36
CA GLY A 100 -9.10 -7.02 8.27
C GLY A 100 -9.04 -6.27 6.93
N ARG A 101 -10.09 -6.46 6.11
CA ARG A 101 -10.14 -5.94 4.72
C ARG A 101 -9.96 -4.43 4.58
N HIS A 102 -10.27 -3.64 5.62
CA HIS A 102 -10.06 -2.20 5.58
C HIS A 102 -8.58 -1.84 5.72
N GLY A 103 -7.86 -2.56 6.59
CA GLY A 103 -6.42 -2.40 6.78
C GLY A 103 -5.67 -2.87 5.54
N GLU A 104 -6.03 -4.04 5.02
CA GLU A 104 -5.49 -4.55 3.74
C GLU A 104 -5.66 -3.52 2.62
N LEU A 105 -6.87 -2.98 2.43
CA LEU A 105 -7.12 -1.95 1.41
C LEU A 105 -6.27 -0.70 1.63
N LEU A 106 -6.14 -0.19 2.86
CA LEU A 106 -5.35 1.00 3.14
C LEU A 106 -3.87 0.75 2.83
N ILE A 107 -3.33 -0.39 3.24
CA ILE A 107 -1.95 -0.78 2.99
C ILE A 107 -1.70 -0.95 1.49
N ASP A 108 -2.55 -1.67 0.76
CA ASP A 108 -2.42 -1.84 -0.68
C ASP A 108 -2.47 -0.50 -1.43
N VAL A 109 -3.33 0.42 -0.97
CA VAL A 109 -3.41 1.76 -1.56
C VAL A 109 -2.16 2.56 -1.26
N LEU A 110 -1.62 2.54 -0.03
CA LEU A 110 -0.37 3.23 0.29
C LEU A 110 0.81 2.68 -0.54
N ASP A 111 0.86 1.37 -0.75
CA ASP A 111 1.87 0.74 -1.59
C ASP A 111 1.74 1.14 -3.07
N LEU A 112 0.51 1.11 -3.60
CA LEU A 112 0.24 1.62 -4.95
C LEU A 112 0.68 3.08 -5.09
N LEU A 113 0.36 3.93 -4.12
CA LEU A 113 0.78 5.33 -4.15
C LEU A 113 2.30 5.45 -4.13
N ARG A 114 3.00 4.60 -3.37
CA ARG A 114 4.47 4.59 -3.40
C ARG A 114 4.97 4.25 -4.79
N HIS A 115 4.49 3.17 -5.40
CA HIS A 115 4.85 2.79 -6.77
C HIS A 115 4.65 3.95 -7.74
N LEU A 116 3.46 4.57 -7.71
CA LEU A 116 3.14 5.69 -8.60
C LEU A 116 3.98 6.95 -8.35
N THR A 117 4.37 7.23 -7.10
CA THR A 117 5.24 8.37 -6.80
C THR A 117 6.68 8.16 -7.30
N LEU A 118 7.14 6.91 -7.39
CA LEU A 118 8.46 6.55 -7.89
C LEU A 118 8.51 6.36 -9.42
N SER A 119 7.43 5.84 -10.00
CA SER A 119 7.33 5.53 -11.43
C SER A 119 6.63 6.62 -12.25
N GLY A 120 6.19 7.71 -11.60
CA GLY A 120 5.50 8.81 -12.27
C GLY A 120 6.35 9.46 -13.37
N PRO A 121 5.70 10.07 -14.38
CA PRO A 121 6.41 10.67 -15.50
C PRO A 121 7.29 11.85 -15.03
N PRO A 122 8.53 11.99 -15.51
CA PRO A 122 9.43 13.09 -15.12
C PRO A 122 8.84 14.48 -15.37
N SER A 123 7.96 14.63 -16.36
CA SER A 123 7.25 15.87 -16.68
C SER A 123 6.33 16.37 -15.57
N GLU A 124 5.86 15.49 -14.69
CA GLU A 124 4.98 15.83 -13.57
C GLU A 124 5.72 15.99 -12.24
N CYS A 125 6.93 15.43 -12.16
CA CYS A 125 7.77 15.50 -10.97
C CYS A 125 8.60 16.78 -10.99
N SER A 126 8.48 17.59 -9.94
CA SER A 126 9.37 18.72 -9.75
C SER A 126 10.54 18.31 -8.88
N GLU A 127 11.78 18.66 -9.25
CA GLU A 127 12.95 18.43 -8.40
C GLU A 127 12.78 19.02 -6.98
N LEU A 128 12.05 20.14 -6.87
CA LEU A 128 11.83 20.84 -5.61
C LEU A 128 10.62 20.34 -4.80
N ARG A 129 9.68 19.64 -5.43
CA ARG A 129 8.40 19.25 -4.79
C ARG A 129 8.08 17.75 -4.86
N GLY A 130 8.87 16.98 -5.61
CA GLY A 130 8.60 15.58 -5.89
C GLY A 130 7.33 15.36 -6.69
N SER A 131 6.69 14.21 -6.47
CA SER A 131 5.43 13.82 -7.11
C SER A 131 4.27 14.69 -6.62
N PRO A 132 3.38 15.17 -7.51
CA PRO A 132 2.18 15.92 -7.12
C PRO A 132 1.07 15.04 -6.54
N LEU A 133 1.24 13.71 -6.58
CA LEU A 133 0.20 12.73 -6.27
C LEU A 133 -0.29 12.80 -4.80
N PRO A 134 0.59 12.87 -3.78
CA PRO A 134 0.14 12.97 -2.39
C PRO A 134 -0.72 14.22 -2.14
N ILE A 135 -0.37 15.34 -2.78
CA ILE A 135 -1.12 16.59 -2.70
C ILE A 135 -2.52 16.43 -3.31
N ALA A 136 -2.60 15.87 -4.53
CA ALA A 136 -3.86 15.65 -5.23
C ALA A 136 -4.84 14.74 -4.48
N LEU A 137 -4.31 13.87 -3.62
CA LEU A 137 -5.07 12.89 -2.86
C LEU A 137 -5.40 13.31 -1.43
N LEU A 138 -4.89 14.45 -0.94
CA LEU A 138 -5.20 14.89 0.43
C LEU A 138 -6.72 14.88 0.74
N PRO A 139 -7.62 15.38 -0.13
CA PRO A 139 -9.06 15.38 0.17
C PRO A 139 -9.71 13.98 0.21
N VAL A 140 -9.01 12.95 -0.28
CA VAL A 140 -9.49 11.57 -0.28
C VAL A 140 -9.17 10.88 1.05
N PHE A 141 -8.02 11.21 1.65
CA PHE A 141 -7.52 10.59 2.87
C PHE A 141 -7.81 11.42 4.12
N PHE A 142 -7.89 12.75 4.00
CA PHE A 142 -8.02 13.65 5.14
C PHE A 142 -9.25 14.54 4.98
N ASN A 143 -10.03 14.63 6.04
CA ASN A 143 -11.12 15.59 6.13
C ASN A 143 -10.56 16.99 6.44
N LEU A 144 -10.05 17.66 5.40
CA LEU A 144 -9.42 18.97 5.52
C LEU A 144 -10.44 20.06 5.87
N SER A 145 -10.19 20.79 6.93
CA SER A 145 -10.87 22.06 7.24
C SER A 145 -10.22 23.24 6.50
N SER A 146 -10.88 24.39 6.50
CA SER A 146 -10.30 25.63 5.94
C SER A 146 -8.98 26.03 6.60
N GLY A 147 -8.78 25.70 7.89
CA GLY A 147 -7.51 25.95 8.58
C GLY A 147 -6.38 25.04 8.09
N ASP A 148 -6.69 23.80 7.70
CA ASP A 148 -5.71 22.85 7.18
C ASP A 148 -5.20 23.24 5.79
N LEU A 149 -6.02 23.98 5.03
CA LEU A 149 -5.62 24.53 3.74
C LEU A 149 -4.48 25.54 3.85
N ILE A 150 -4.25 26.15 5.02
CA ILE A 150 -3.11 27.07 5.23
C ILE A 150 -1.82 26.27 5.35
N LYS A 151 -1.88 25.08 5.98
CA LYS A 151 -0.74 24.18 6.23
C LYS A 151 -0.67 22.98 5.29
N TRP A 152 -1.36 23.04 4.14
CA TRP A 152 -1.45 21.93 3.18
C TRP A 152 -0.09 21.34 2.78
N LYS A 153 0.97 22.16 2.72
CA LYS A 153 2.33 21.70 2.40
C LYS A 153 2.89 20.76 3.48
N GLN A 154 2.67 21.08 4.75
CA GLN A 154 3.12 20.24 5.87
C GLN A 154 2.34 18.93 5.90
N VAL A 155 1.03 19.01 5.69
CA VAL A 155 0.16 17.83 5.58
C VAL A 155 0.59 16.93 4.42
N ALA A 156 0.87 17.52 3.25
CA ALA A 156 1.37 16.79 2.09
C ALA A 156 2.73 16.12 2.36
N ALA A 157 3.65 16.80 3.04
CA ALA A 157 4.96 16.24 3.39
C ALA A 157 4.82 15.01 4.31
N ARG A 158 4.00 15.13 5.36
CA ARG A 158 3.70 14.02 6.29
C ARG A 158 3.01 12.85 5.60
N PHE A 159 2.06 13.13 4.70
CA PHE A 159 1.41 12.09 3.93
C PHE A 159 2.37 11.39 2.97
N SER A 160 3.28 12.14 2.34
CA SER A 160 4.30 11.58 1.45
C SER A 160 5.28 10.67 2.19
N GLU A 161 5.65 11.06 3.42
CA GLU A 161 6.50 10.24 4.27
C GLU A 161 5.76 9.00 4.79
N LEU A 162 4.48 9.11 5.14
CA LEU A 162 3.64 7.96 5.51
C LEU A 162 3.57 6.92 4.37
N ILE A 163 3.37 7.37 3.13
CA ILE A 163 3.42 6.49 1.93
C ILE A 163 4.78 5.78 1.85
N THR A 164 5.86 6.52 2.09
CA THR A 164 7.23 5.99 2.03
C THR A 164 7.51 4.97 3.13
N GLU A 165 7.12 5.26 4.38
CA GLU A 165 7.31 4.37 5.53
C GLU A 165 6.43 3.11 5.44
N ALA A 166 5.19 3.23 4.96
CA ALA A 166 4.31 2.08 4.73
C ALA A 166 4.93 1.07 3.76
N ALA A 167 5.44 1.54 2.63
CA ALA A 167 6.10 0.70 1.64
C ALA A 167 7.40 0.07 2.17
N LYS A 168 8.25 0.84 2.89
CA LYS A 168 9.47 0.29 3.51
C LYS A 168 9.14 -0.88 4.44
N GLN A 169 8.05 -0.78 5.21
CA GLN A 169 7.65 -1.84 6.14
C GLN A 169 7.01 -3.05 5.45
N LEU A 170 6.28 -2.87 4.35
CA LEU A 170 5.78 -3.98 3.53
C LEU A 170 6.92 -4.84 2.99
N HIS A 171 7.90 -4.23 2.33
CA HIS A 171 9.08 -4.93 1.82
C HIS A 171 9.85 -5.66 2.92
N ARG A 172 9.97 -5.06 4.11
CA ARG A 172 10.59 -5.71 5.29
C ARG A 172 9.80 -6.94 5.76
N ASN A 173 8.47 -6.89 5.73
CA ASN A 173 7.62 -8.01 6.13
C ASN A 173 7.72 -9.16 5.13
N GLU A 174 7.74 -8.87 3.83
CA GLU A 174 7.94 -9.88 2.78
C GLU A 174 9.30 -10.58 2.91
N GLN A 175 10.37 -9.81 3.13
CA GLN A 175 11.70 -10.36 3.36
C GLN A 175 11.72 -11.27 4.61
N ARG A 176 11.12 -10.82 5.72
CA ARG A 176 11.02 -11.64 6.94
C ARG A 176 10.24 -12.92 6.70
N ALA A 177 9.11 -12.87 5.98
CA ALA A 177 8.33 -14.05 5.64
C ALA A 177 9.14 -15.07 4.83
N MET A 178 9.88 -14.61 3.81
CA MET A 178 10.81 -15.46 3.04
C MET A 178 11.87 -16.11 3.93
N TYR A 179 12.48 -15.35 4.86
CA TYR A 179 13.47 -15.91 5.78
C TYR A 179 12.86 -16.95 6.72
N THR A 180 11.65 -16.70 7.25
CA THR A 180 10.94 -17.65 8.12
C THR A 180 10.56 -18.93 7.38
N GLU A 181 10.06 -18.83 6.15
CA GLU A 181 9.75 -20.00 5.32
C GLU A 181 11.02 -20.81 4.98
N THR A 182 12.11 -20.13 4.66
CA THR A 182 13.41 -20.77 4.38
C THR A 182 13.98 -21.48 5.61
N THR A 183 13.87 -20.86 6.79
CA THR A 183 14.34 -21.48 8.05
C THR A 183 13.47 -22.64 8.50
N LEU A 184 12.15 -22.56 8.32
CA LEU A 184 11.23 -23.68 8.57
C LEU A 184 11.54 -24.86 7.64
N ASN A 185 11.71 -24.61 6.34
CA ASN A 185 12.05 -25.64 5.37
C ASN A 185 13.42 -26.29 5.65
N LEU A 186 14.40 -25.49 6.10
CA LEU A 186 15.70 -26.01 6.52
C LEU A 186 15.59 -26.87 7.79
N ALA A 187 14.85 -26.41 8.81
CA ALA A 187 14.63 -27.17 10.04
C ALA A 187 13.94 -28.51 9.78
N MET A 188 12.90 -28.52 8.92
CA MET A 188 12.22 -29.75 8.50
C MET A 188 13.17 -30.71 7.76
N SER A 189 14.03 -30.19 6.89
CA SER A 189 15.02 -31.03 6.19
C SER A 189 16.07 -31.64 7.12
N VAL A 190 16.47 -30.92 8.19
CA VAL A 190 17.43 -31.43 9.19
C VAL A 190 16.78 -32.47 10.09
N GLU A 191 15.50 -32.30 10.44
CA GLU A 191 14.70 -33.28 11.18
C GLU A 191 14.55 -34.58 10.37
N ASP A 192 14.25 -34.48 9.07
CA ASP A 192 14.16 -35.64 8.17
C ASP A 192 15.49 -36.40 8.03
N VAL A 193 16.62 -35.67 7.94
CA VAL A 193 17.96 -36.27 7.89
C VAL A 193 18.32 -36.95 9.21
N ARG A 194 17.97 -36.35 10.36
CA ARG A 194 18.17 -36.99 11.68
C ARG A 194 17.33 -38.25 11.84
N ASN A 195 16.06 -38.20 11.44
CA ASN A 195 15.15 -39.35 11.50
C ASN A 195 15.60 -40.51 10.59
N LEU A 196 16.28 -40.21 9.47
CA LEU A 196 16.91 -41.22 8.62
C LEU A 196 18.19 -41.82 9.25
N SER A 197 18.97 -41.00 9.95
CA SER A 197 20.21 -41.43 10.62
C SER A 197 19.94 -42.30 11.86
N GLU A 198 18.86 -42.02 12.61
CA GLU A 198 18.47 -42.81 13.77
C GLU A 198 17.92 -44.18 13.37
N LYS A 199 17.12 -44.26 12.30
CA LYS A 199 16.63 -45.54 11.75
C LYS A 199 17.72 -46.45 11.19
N GLN A 200 18.86 -45.89 10.76
CA GLN A 200 20.00 -46.68 10.28
C GLN A 200 20.87 -47.24 11.41
N SER A 201 20.85 -46.63 12.60
CA SER A 201 21.64 -47.10 13.75
C SER A 201 20.97 -48.27 14.48
N ASP A 202 19.63 -48.34 14.47
CA ASP A 202 18.87 -49.44 15.10
C ASP A 202 18.89 -50.76 14.30
N SER A 203 19.53 -50.80 13.13
CA SER A 203 19.54 -51.98 12.23
C SER A 203 20.85 -52.79 12.24
N ILE A 204 21.84 -52.46 13.10
CA ILE A 204 23.17 -53.12 13.07
C ILE A 204 23.46 -54.03 14.28
N GLU A 205 22.71 -53.98 15.38
CA GLU A 205 22.84 -54.99 16.43
C GLU A 205 21.81 -56.12 16.24
N ILE A 206 22.29 -57.26 15.76
CA ILE A 206 21.99 -58.65 16.18
C ILE A 206 22.40 -59.56 15.02
N TYR A 207 23.67 -59.99 15.00
CA TYR A 207 24.11 -61.31 14.49
C TYR A 207 25.51 -61.59 15.04
N LEU A 208 25.58 -61.99 16.31
CA LEU A 208 26.70 -62.76 16.85
C LEU A 208 26.15 -63.81 17.81
N TYR A 209 25.78 -64.96 17.26
CA TYR A 209 25.83 -66.28 17.91
C TYR A 209 26.03 -67.34 16.83
#